data_AF-A0A656GIA8-F1
#
_entry.id   AF-A0A656GIA8-F1
#
_cell.length_a   1.000
_cell.length_b   1.000
_cell.length_c   1.000
_cell.angle_alpha   90.00
_cell.angle_beta   90.00
_cell.angle_gamma   90.00
#
_symmetry.space_group_name_H-M   'P 1'
#
loop_
_entity.id
_entity.type
_entity.pdbx_description
1 polymer ?
#
loop_
_entity_poly.entity_id
_entity_poly.type
_entity_poly.pdbx_seq_one_letter_code
_entity_poly.pdbx_strand_id
1 'polypeptide(L)'
;KPTANDDDVVHFFLSAAAVGILCKKNASISGAEVGCQGEVGSACAMAAAGLAEILGATPEQVENAAEIGLEHNLGLTCDPVGGLVQIPCIERNAIAAVKAINAAQMALRGDGEHFISLDHAIRTMRDTGADMHDKYKETSRGGLAVNLIEC
;
A
#
# COMPACT_ATOMS: atom_id res chain seq x y z
N LYS A 1 1.89 -15.83 -25.27
CA LYS A 1 2.43 -15.01 -24.15
C LYS A 1 1.62 -13.73 -24.15
N PRO A 2 1.02 -13.27 -23.04
CA PRO A 2 0.65 -11.87 -23.01
C PRO A 2 1.98 -11.12 -22.94
N THR A 3 2.32 -10.45 -24.03
CA THR A 3 3.38 -9.45 -24.05
C THR A 3 2.70 -8.14 -23.72
N ALA A 4 3.03 -7.56 -22.57
CA ALA A 4 2.57 -6.21 -22.24
C ALA A 4 2.91 -5.26 -23.40
N ASN A 5 1.96 -4.41 -23.78
CA ASN A 5 2.12 -3.39 -24.80
C ASN A 5 2.12 -1.98 -24.16
N ASP A 6 2.31 -0.94 -24.98
CA ASP A 6 2.38 0.44 -24.49
C ASP A 6 1.07 0.90 -23.85
N ASP A 7 -0.08 0.44 -24.33
CA ASP A 7 -1.38 0.75 -23.73
C ASP A 7 -1.50 0.11 -22.34
N ASP A 8 -1.02 -1.12 -22.14
CA ASP A 8 -0.99 -1.78 -20.83
C ASP A 8 -0.18 -0.97 -19.82
N VAL A 9 0.95 -0.39 -20.23
CA VAL A 9 1.77 0.48 -19.37
C VAL A 9 0.97 1.72 -18.95
N VAL A 10 0.27 2.35 -19.90
CA VAL A 10 -0.57 3.53 -19.62
C VAL A 10 -1.71 3.16 -18.68
N HIS A 11 -2.45 2.08 -18.95
CA HIS A 11 -3.55 1.61 -18.13
C HIS A 11 -3.10 1.26 -16.71
N PHE A 12 -1.97 0.56 -16.56
CA PHE A 12 -1.38 0.26 -15.27
C PHE A 12 -1.15 1.53 -14.44
N PHE A 13 -0.48 2.52 -15.03
CA PHE A 13 -0.15 3.77 -14.32
C PHE A 13 -1.37 4.64 -14.05
N LEU A 14 -2.38 4.66 -14.93
CA LEU A 14 -3.62 5.40 -14.71
C LEU A 14 -4.45 4.81 -13.57
N SER A 15 -4.64 3.50 -13.52
CA SER A 15 -5.35 2.84 -12.42
C SER A 15 -4.58 2.95 -11.09
N ALA A 16 -3.25 2.79 -11.13
CA ALA A 16 -2.40 3.06 -9.98
C ALA A 16 -2.53 4.52 -9.49
N ALA A 17 -2.49 5.49 -10.40
CA ALA A 17 -2.61 6.91 -10.05
C ALA A 17 -3.99 7.24 -9.46
N ALA A 18 -5.07 6.65 -9.97
CA ALA A 18 -6.41 6.82 -9.43
C ALA A 18 -6.48 6.39 -7.95
N VAL A 19 -5.96 5.21 -7.62
CA VAL A 19 -5.88 4.74 -6.23
C VAL A 19 -4.98 5.64 -5.38
N GLY A 20 -3.84 6.07 -5.92
CA GLY A 20 -2.94 7.01 -5.23
C GLY A 20 -3.63 8.33 -4.89
N ILE A 21 -4.46 8.86 -5.80
CA ILE A 21 -5.28 10.06 -5.57
C ILE A 21 -6.29 9.82 -4.45
N LEU A 22 -6.98 8.68 -4.44
CA LEU A 22 -7.94 8.35 -3.36
C LEU A 22 -7.25 8.30 -2.00
N CYS A 23 -6.11 7.61 -1.90
CA CYS A 23 -5.29 7.55 -0.68
C CYS A 23 -4.84 8.94 -0.23
N LYS A 24 -4.30 9.76 -1.15
CA LYS A 24 -3.81 11.11 -0.81
C LYS A 24 -4.93 12.05 -0.37
N LYS A 25 -6.09 12.00 -1.05
CA LYS A 25 -7.20 12.92 -0.83
C LYS A 25 -7.98 12.60 0.45
N ASN A 26 -8.13 11.32 0.77
CA ASN A 26 -8.98 10.88 1.88
C ASN A 26 -8.19 10.48 3.14
N ALA A 27 -6.86 10.38 3.04
CA ALA A 27 -5.97 10.07 4.15
C ALA A 27 -4.62 10.80 3.98
N SER A 28 -3.53 10.07 3.72
CA SER A 28 -2.23 10.61 3.34
C SER A 28 -1.40 9.53 2.65
N ILE A 29 -0.34 9.96 1.96
CA ILE A 29 0.72 9.09 1.43
C ILE A 29 2.08 9.32 2.13
N SER A 30 2.09 10.09 3.22
CA SER A 30 3.31 10.51 3.92
C SER A 30 3.58 9.61 5.13
N GLY A 31 4.80 9.06 5.20
CA GLY A 31 5.28 8.32 6.38
C GLY A 31 5.27 9.15 7.66
N ALA A 32 5.49 10.46 7.53
CA ALA A 32 5.44 11.43 8.62
C ALA A 32 4.02 11.70 9.16
N GLU A 33 2.96 11.45 8.38
CA GLU A 33 1.58 11.72 8.79
C GLU A 33 0.86 10.46 9.27
N VAL A 34 1.01 9.36 8.53
CA VAL A 34 0.24 8.12 8.75
C VAL A 34 1.12 6.87 8.90
N GLY A 35 2.44 7.00 8.97
CA GLY A 35 3.35 5.85 8.99
C GLY A 35 3.52 5.22 7.60
N CYS A 36 4.27 4.11 7.55
CA CYS A 36 4.68 3.48 6.29
C CYS A 36 3.50 2.80 5.55
N GLN A 37 2.36 2.62 6.21
CA GLN A 37 1.10 2.30 5.53
C GLN A 37 0.72 3.35 4.47
N GLY A 38 1.06 4.63 4.67
CA GLY A 38 0.86 5.68 3.68
C GLY A 38 1.83 5.61 2.51
N GLU A 39 3.00 5.00 2.67
CA GLU A 39 4.04 4.94 1.64
C GLU A 39 4.02 3.58 0.94
N VAL A 40 4.50 2.54 1.63
CA VAL A 40 4.57 1.18 1.11
C VAL A 40 3.17 0.58 1.00
N GLY A 41 2.28 0.87 1.94
CA GLY A 41 0.90 0.39 1.89
C GLY A 41 0.11 0.98 0.71
N SER A 42 0.19 2.30 0.50
CA SER A 42 -0.43 2.93 -0.68
C SER A 42 0.22 2.45 -1.98
N ALA A 43 1.56 2.30 -2.05
CA ALA A 43 2.22 1.75 -3.23
C ALA A 43 1.78 0.31 -3.54
N CYS A 44 1.58 -0.52 -2.51
CA CYS A 44 1.05 -1.88 -2.65
C CYS A 44 -0.36 -1.85 -3.27
N ALA A 45 -1.25 -1.00 -2.76
CA ALA A 45 -2.61 -0.82 -3.28
C ALA A 45 -2.62 -0.32 -4.74
N MET A 46 -1.78 0.68 -5.04
CA MET A 46 -1.61 1.24 -6.39
C MET A 46 -1.15 0.17 -7.39
N ALA A 47 -0.13 -0.63 -7.02
CA ALA A 47 0.38 -1.69 -7.87
C ALA A 47 -0.62 -2.83 -8.05
N ALA A 48 -1.40 -3.17 -7.01
CA ALA A 48 -2.44 -4.18 -7.09
C ALA A 48 -3.56 -3.79 -8.06
N ALA A 49 -4.04 -2.53 -7.99
CA ALA A 49 -5.03 -2.00 -8.93
C ALA A 49 -4.50 -1.94 -10.36
N GLY A 50 -3.29 -1.41 -10.56
CA GLY A 50 -2.68 -1.35 -11.89
C GLY A 50 -2.52 -2.74 -12.52
N LEU A 51 -2.12 -3.75 -11.72
CA LEU A 51 -1.98 -5.12 -12.19
C LEU A 51 -3.34 -5.76 -12.48
N ALA A 52 -4.36 -5.52 -11.64
CA ALA A 52 -5.71 -6.02 -11.88
C ALA A 52 -6.29 -5.47 -13.19
N GLU A 53 -6.14 -4.17 -13.44
CA GLU A 53 -6.57 -3.49 -14.68
C GLU A 53 -6.04 -4.21 -15.93
N ILE A 54 -4.72 -4.36 -16.04
CA ILE A 54 -4.08 -4.94 -17.23
C ILE A 54 -4.31 -6.46 -17.38
N LEU A 55 -4.85 -7.10 -16.33
CA LEU A 55 -5.29 -8.50 -16.36
C LEU A 55 -6.78 -8.65 -16.72
N GLY A 56 -7.47 -7.54 -17.01
CA GLY A 56 -8.87 -7.53 -17.46
C GLY A 56 -9.89 -7.58 -16.33
N ALA A 57 -9.53 -7.09 -15.13
CA ALA A 57 -10.45 -6.95 -14.01
C ALA A 57 -11.58 -5.95 -14.31
N THR A 58 -12.74 -6.13 -13.68
CA THR A 58 -13.79 -5.09 -13.63
C THR A 58 -13.38 -3.96 -12.68
N PRO A 59 -13.99 -2.77 -12.76
CA PRO A 59 -13.73 -1.69 -11.81
C PRO A 59 -13.86 -2.12 -10.33
N GLU A 60 -14.85 -2.95 -10.01
CA GLU A 60 -15.08 -3.48 -8.66
C GLU A 60 -13.94 -4.40 -8.21
N GLN A 61 -13.39 -5.21 -9.12
CA GLN A 61 -12.22 -6.05 -8.86
C GLN A 61 -10.93 -5.22 -8.76
N VAL A 62 -10.80 -4.11 -9.50
CA VAL A 62 -9.67 -3.18 -9.36
C VAL A 62 -9.67 -2.53 -7.99
N GLU A 63 -10.85 -2.07 -7.53
CA GLU A 63 -11.01 -1.59 -6.15
C GLU A 63 -10.71 -2.70 -5.13
N ASN A 64 -11.05 -3.96 -5.41
CA ASN A 64 -10.75 -5.09 -4.52
C ASN A 64 -9.28 -5.37 -4.38
N ALA A 65 -8.56 -5.36 -5.50
CA ALA A 65 -7.12 -5.52 -5.49
C ALA A 65 -6.44 -4.40 -4.68
N ALA A 66 -6.88 -3.15 -4.86
CA ALA A 66 -6.38 -2.01 -4.09
C ALA A 66 -6.69 -2.14 -2.59
N GLU A 67 -7.92 -2.53 -2.25
CA GLU A 67 -8.38 -2.70 -0.89
C GLU A 67 -7.57 -3.75 -0.15
N ILE A 68 -7.45 -4.97 -0.68
CA ILE A 68 -6.63 -6.05 -0.11
C ILE A 68 -5.16 -5.60 0.01
N GLY A 69 -4.64 -4.93 -1.01
CA GLY A 69 -3.28 -4.40 -1.02
C GLY A 69 -3.03 -3.40 0.11
N LEU A 70 -4.00 -2.53 0.41
CA LEU A 70 -3.92 -1.56 1.50
C LEU A 70 -4.14 -2.23 2.87
N GLU A 71 -5.15 -3.08 2.99
CA GLU A 71 -5.56 -3.76 4.23
C GLU A 71 -4.38 -4.49 4.87
N HIS A 72 -3.63 -5.25 4.08
CA HIS A 72 -2.46 -6.00 4.53
C HIS A 72 -1.26 -5.13 4.96
N ASN A 73 -1.39 -3.81 4.94
CA ASN A 73 -0.39 -2.86 5.42
C ASN A 73 -0.92 -1.90 6.48
N LEU A 74 -2.19 -1.98 6.88
CA LEU A 74 -2.76 -1.12 7.94
C LEU A 74 -2.00 -1.27 9.26
N GLY A 75 -1.75 -0.15 9.92
CA GLY A 75 -0.99 -0.06 11.17
C GLY A 75 0.54 -0.05 11.00
N LEU A 76 1.06 -0.11 9.78
CA LEU A 76 2.51 -0.14 9.55
C LEU A 76 3.17 1.20 9.90
N THR A 77 4.00 1.19 10.93
CA THR A 77 4.78 2.34 11.42
C THR A 77 5.96 2.68 10.51
N CYS A 78 6.46 3.92 10.55
CA CYS A 78 7.64 4.35 9.80
C CYS A 78 8.78 4.73 10.76
N ASP A 79 9.56 3.75 11.20
CA ASP A 79 10.64 3.98 12.15
C ASP A 79 11.85 3.10 11.79
N PRO A 80 12.62 3.50 10.76
CA PRO A 80 13.69 2.68 10.21
C PRO A 80 14.99 2.79 11.02
N VAL A 81 15.81 1.74 10.93
CA VAL A 81 17.08 1.60 11.65
C VAL A 81 18.03 2.73 11.27
N GLY A 82 18.55 3.44 12.28
CA GLY A 82 19.47 4.56 12.09
C GLY A 82 18.88 5.73 11.29
N GLY A 83 17.56 5.77 11.08
CA GLY A 83 16.92 6.74 10.18
C GLY A 83 17.25 6.56 8.71
N LEU A 84 17.75 5.38 8.32
CA LEU A 84 18.16 5.09 6.96
C LEU A 84 17.05 4.36 6.19
N VAL A 85 16.91 4.66 4.91
CA VAL A 85 15.98 3.97 4.00
C VAL A 85 16.58 2.61 3.56
N GLN A 86 16.84 1.74 4.53
CA GLN A 86 17.43 0.42 4.33
C GLN A 86 16.60 -0.63 5.04
N ILE A 87 16.67 -0.67 6.37
CA ILE A 87 15.95 -1.64 7.20
C ILE A 87 14.85 -0.90 7.97
N PRO A 88 13.57 -1.29 7.88
CA PRO A 88 13.02 -2.44 7.13
C PRO A 88 12.52 -2.08 5.71
N CYS A 89 12.94 -0.94 5.16
CA CYS A 89 12.39 -0.37 3.93
C CYS A 89 12.57 -1.30 2.70
N ILE A 90 13.71 -1.97 2.58
CA ILE A 90 14.03 -2.84 1.44
C ILE A 90 13.12 -4.07 1.45
N GLU A 91 13.07 -4.80 2.55
CA GLU A 91 12.23 -6.00 2.68
C GLU A 91 10.74 -5.66 2.65
N ARG A 92 10.33 -4.49 3.14
CA ARG A 92 8.95 -4.00 3.01
C ARG A 92 8.53 -3.87 1.55
N ASN A 93 9.39 -3.31 0.68
CA ASN A 93 9.09 -3.22 -0.75
C ASN A 93 9.00 -4.61 -1.41
N ALA A 94 9.92 -5.52 -1.08
CA ALA A 94 9.90 -6.88 -1.60
C ALA A 94 8.61 -7.63 -1.21
N ILE A 95 8.21 -7.54 0.05
CA ILE A 95 6.98 -8.16 0.56
C ILE A 95 5.74 -7.48 -0.04
N ALA A 96 5.72 -6.15 -0.13
CA ALA A 96 4.61 -5.39 -0.71
C ALA A 96 4.39 -5.72 -2.20
N ALA A 97 5.45 -5.89 -2.98
CA ALA A 97 5.34 -6.31 -4.37
C ALA A 97 4.64 -7.68 -4.50
N VAL A 98 4.98 -8.64 -3.64
CA VAL A 98 4.33 -9.96 -3.60
C VAL A 98 2.87 -9.85 -3.16
N LYS A 99 2.58 -9.03 -2.14
CA LYS A 99 1.22 -8.74 -1.69
C LYS A 99 0.37 -8.16 -2.82
N ALA A 100 0.89 -7.21 -3.60
CA ALA A 100 0.17 -6.60 -4.72
C ALA A 100 -0.20 -7.63 -5.80
N ILE A 101 0.72 -8.54 -6.13
CA ILE A 101 0.44 -9.64 -7.08
C ILE A 101 -0.65 -10.56 -6.54
N ASN A 102 -0.55 -10.96 -5.27
CA ASN A 102 -1.52 -11.84 -4.64
C ASN A 102 -2.90 -11.16 -4.53
N ALA A 103 -2.95 -9.88 -4.18
CA ALA A 103 -4.19 -9.10 -4.09
C ALA A 103 -4.90 -9.03 -5.44
N ALA A 104 -4.19 -8.73 -6.53
CA ALA A 104 -4.75 -8.75 -7.88
C ALA A 104 -5.28 -10.14 -8.26
N GLN A 105 -4.54 -11.20 -7.94
CA GLN A 105 -4.99 -12.58 -8.20
C GLN A 105 -6.21 -12.98 -7.38
N MET A 106 -6.31 -12.54 -6.12
CA MET A 106 -7.47 -12.79 -5.27
C MET A 106 -8.70 -12.10 -5.83
N ALA A 107 -8.58 -10.82 -6.18
CA ALA A 107 -9.66 -10.04 -6.77
C ALA A 107 -10.18 -10.64 -8.09
N LEU A 108 -9.28 -11.02 -9.00
CA LEU A 108 -9.64 -11.65 -10.28
C LEU A 108 -10.31 -13.02 -10.14
N ARG A 109 -10.02 -13.75 -9.05
CA ARG A 109 -10.66 -15.05 -8.76
C ARG A 109 -12.00 -14.90 -8.04
N GLY A 110 -12.22 -13.76 -7.40
CA GLY A 110 -13.50 -13.38 -6.84
C GLY A 110 -14.41 -12.73 -7.88
N ASP A 111 -15.61 -12.36 -7.44
CA ASP A 111 -16.59 -11.58 -8.19
C ASP A 111 -16.45 -10.06 -7.98
N GLY A 112 -15.44 -9.64 -7.21
CA GLY A 112 -15.25 -8.24 -6.83
C GLY A 112 -16.26 -7.77 -5.78
N GLU A 113 -16.91 -8.68 -5.05
CA GLU A 113 -17.71 -8.36 -3.86
C GLU A 113 -16.84 -8.44 -2.59
N HIS A 114 -16.96 -7.43 -1.73
CA HIS A 114 -16.07 -7.23 -0.58
C HIS A 114 -16.92 -6.91 0.64
N PHE A 115 -16.57 -7.50 1.79
CA PHE A 115 -17.16 -7.07 3.06
C PHE A 115 -16.67 -5.69 3.50
N ILE A 116 -15.46 -5.31 3.11
CA ILE A 116 -14.81 -4.05 3.41
C ILE A 116 -14.55 -3.32 2.10
N SER A 117 -15.00 -2.07 1.98
CA SER A 117 -14.72 -1.25 0.80
C SER A 117 -13.37 -0.56 0.90
N LEU A 118 -12.80 -0.20 -0.25
CA LEU A 118 -11.58 0.61 -0.32
C LEU A 118 -11.69 1.91 0.49
N ASP A 119 -12.86 2.56 0.46
CA ASP A 119 -13.12 3.75 1.29
C ASP A 119 -13.05 3.48 2.79
N HIS A 120 -13.48 2.31 3.26
CA HIS A 120 -13.31 1.92 4.66
C HIS A 120 -11.84 1.67 4.97
N ALA A 121 -11.10 0.96 4.12
CA ALA A 121 -9.66 0.74 4.32
C ALA A 121 -8.87 2.05 4.37
N ILE A 122 -9.15 3.02 3.48
CA ILE A 122 -8.50 4.33 3.47
C ILE A 122 -8.85 5.16 4.72
N ARG A 123 -10.12 5.12 5.16
CA ARG A 123 -10.53 5.77 6.42
C ARG A 123 -9.81 5.15 7.61
N THR A 124 -9.72 3.83 7.67
CA THR A 124 -8.96 3.12 8.70
C THR A 124 -7.49 3.51 8.68
N MET A 125 -6.86 3.64 7.50
CA MET A 125 -5.48 4.13 7.38
C MET A 125 -5.32 5.52 8.00
N ARG A 126 -6.22 6.45 7.67
CA ARG A 126 -6.21 7.82 8.22
C ARG A 126 -6.34 7.80 9.74
N ASP A 127 -7.33 7.10 10.25
CA ASP A 127 -7.66 7.09 11.68
C ASP A 127 -6.54 6.40 12.47
N THR A 128 -6.02 5.26 11.98
CA THR A 128 -4.85 4.58 12.56
C THR A 128 -3.60 5.48 12.54
N GLY A 129 -3.41 6.28 11.48
CA GLY A 129 -2.31 7.23 11.39
C GLY A 129 -2.44 8.39 12.37
N ALA A 130 -3.67 8.85 12.64
CA ALA A 130 -3.95 9.86 13.66
C ALA A 130 -3.69 9.33 15.07
N ASP A 131 -4.04 8.08 15.34
CA ASP A 131 -3.79 7.39 16.61
C ASP A 131 -2.32 7.00 16.80
N MET A 132 -1.55 6.93 15.71
CA MET A 132 -0.12 6.59 15.77
C MET A 132 0.65 7.68 16.50
N HIS A 133 1.32 7.31 17.59
CA HIS A 133 2.21 8.22 18.31
C HIS A 133 3.34 8.70 17.40
N ASP A 134 3.68 9.99 17.46
CA ASP A 134 4.70 10.63 16.62
C ASP A 134 6.05 9.91 16.56
N LYS A 135 6.49 9.24 17.63
CA LYS A 135 7.75 8.47 17.66
C LYS A 135 7.75 7.20 16.80
N TYR A 136 6.58 6.78 16.30
CA TYR A 136 6.41 5.63 15.40
C TYR A 136 6.09 6.06 13.95
N LYS A 137 6.02 7.36 13.70
CA LYS A 137 6.08 7.96 12.36
C LYS A 137 7.54 8.25 12.01
N GLU A 138 7.78 8.80 10.82
CA GLU A 138 9.09 9.05 10.20
C GLU A 138 10.00 10.00 11.02
N THR A 139 10.47 9.52 12.17
CA THR A 139 11.22 10.29 13.17
C THR A 139 12.45 9.54 13.66
N SER A 140 12.47 8.20 13.56
CA SER A 140 13.56 7.33 14.04
C SER A 140 13.83 7.46 15.54
N ARG A 141 12.78 7.76 16.32
CA ARG A 141 12.83 8.00 17.77
C ARG A 141 12.17 6.88 18.56
N GLY A 142 11.71 5.81 17.92
CA GLY A 142 10.97 4.73 18.56
C GLY A 142 11.33 3.35 18.01
N GLY A 143 10.30 2.50 17.97
CA GLY A 143 10.23 1.24 17.21
C GLY A 143 11.55 0.46 17.04
N LEU A 144 11.87 0.14 15.79
CA LEU A 144 13.06 -0.63 15.44
C LEU A 144 14.32 0.26 15.48
N ALA A 145 14.16 1.58 15.32
CA ALA A 145 15.27 2.52 15.29
C ALA A 145 16.06 2.58 16.60
N VAL A 146 15.39 2.48 17.75
CA VAL A 146 16.02 2.60 19.09
C VAL A 146 16.15 1.28 19.84
N ASN A 147 15.61 0.18 19.30
CA ASN A 147 15.70 -1.15 19.90
C ASN A 147 16.77 -2.05 19.24
N LEU A 148 17.56 -1.50 18.30
CA LEU A 148 18.78 -2.18 17.86
C LEU A 148 19.84 -2.03 18.94
N ILE A 149 20.16 -3.12 19.64
CA ILE A 149 21.36 -3.19 20.48
C ILE A 149 22.51 -3.46 19.53
N GLU A 150 23.38 -2.47 19.30
CA GLU A 150 24.70 -2.74 18.72
C GLU A 150 25.44 -3.67 19.68
N CYS A 151 25.67 -4.91 19.24
CA CYS A 151 26.63 -5.82 19.85
C CYS A 151 27.89 -5.90 19.00
#